data_AF-A0A7V9F5W4-F1
#
_entry.id   AF-A0A7V9F5W4-F1
#
_cell.length_a   1.000
_cell.length_b   1.000
_cell.length_c   1.000
_cell.angle_alpha   90.00
_cell.angle_beta   90.00
_cell.angle_gamma   90.00
#
_symmetry.space_group_name_H-M   'P 1'
#
loop_
_entity.id
_entity.type
_entity.pdbx_description
1 polymer ?
#
loop_
_entity_poly.entity_id
_entity_poly.type
_entity_poly.pdbx_seq_one_letter_code
_entity_poly.pdbx_strand_id
1 'polypeptide(L)'
;PCFVLMSSAGLLARTTTDEPLGCDGARAKHDVTTAQAVTTARGMVGVITSAGRLIKLDVIDIPVLPATANAPNLQGGAPVAEYVGLAAGERVVTLTSLGESSLGLALGTAKGVVKRVQPETLTNRDSWDVIRLDESDEVVGGVELRSTDDEFVFVSSDAQLLRFPAATVRPQGRSGGGIAGIRLSSGARVQFFGAVSPAADNVVVTVSGSVSALPGTEPGSVKVTPLSEYPAKGRGTGGVRCHRFLRGEDALIRAYVGAAPARAAAASGTPVDLPDELGRRDGSGLPASQPISAICGQLRP
;
A
#
# COMPACT_ATOMS: atom_id res chain seq x y z
N PRO A 1 -12.90 4.05 20.46
CA PRO A 1 -11.77 4.03 19.50
C PRO A 1 -12.27 4.52 18.13
N CYS A 2 -11.38 4.78 17.18
CA CYS A 2 -11.74 5.25 15.84
C CYS A 2 -10.69 4.80 14.82
N PHE A 3 -11.08 4.83 13.54
CA PHE A 3 -10.15 4.70 12.43
C PHE A 3 -9.66 6.07 11.97
N VAL A 4 -8.36 6.16 11.72
CA VAL A 4 -7.77 7.21 10.88
C VAL A 4 -7.61 6.64 9.49
N LEU A 5 -8.07 7.38 8.49
CA LEU A 5 -8.12 6.95 7.09
C LEU A 5 -7.34 7.94 6.23
N MET A 6 -6.65 7.43 5.22
CA MET A 6 -6.03 8.22 4.16
C MET A 6 -6.53 7.76 2.80
N SER A 7 -6.99 8.68 1.96
CA SER A 7 -7.42 8.38 0.59
C SER A 7 -6.25 8.33 -0.39
N SER A 8 -6.51 7.78 -1.57
CA SER A 8 -5.60 7.78 -2.72
C SER A 8 -5.13 9.17 -3.17
N ALA A 9 -5.88 10.22 -2.83
CA ALA A 9 -5.52 11.60 -3.11
C ALA A 9 -4.81 12.30 -1.94
N GLY A 10 -4.48 11.56 -0.87
CA GLY A 10 -3.78 12.09 0.30
C GLY A 10 -4.66 12.88 1.27
N LEU A 11 -5.99 12.75 1.19
CA LEU A 11 -6.89 13.34 2.19
C LEU A 11 -6.94 12.46 3.45
N LEU A 12 -6.75 13.06 4.61
CA LEU A 12 -6.89 12.47 5.94
C LEU A 12 -8.24 12.81 6.56
N ALA A 13 -8.82 11.82 7.23
CA ALA A 13 -9.95 12.03 8.12
C ALA A 13 -10.03 10.90 9.15
N ARG A 14 -10.86 11.07 10.18
CA ARG A 14 -11.17 10.01 11.16
C ARG A 14 -12.66 9.72 11.25
N THR A 15 -12.98 8.50 11.63
CA THR A 15 -14.35 8.12 12.01
C THR A 15 -14.63 8.50 13.47
N THR A 16 -15.91 8.41 13.87
CA THR A 16 -16.34 8.59 15.26
C THR A 16 -16.17 7.32 16.09
N THR A 17 -16.19 6.14 15.45
CA THR A 17 -16.12 4.81 16.06
C THR A 17 -15.11 3.93 15.32
N ASP A 18 -14.71 2.82 15.91
CA ASP A 18 -13.91 1.73 15.31
C ASP A 18 -14.81 0.60 14.78
N GLU A 19 -16.09 0.90 14.53
CA GLU A 19 -17.01 -0.06 13.92
C GLU A 19 -16.58 -0.37 12.48
N PRO A 20 -16.67 -1.65 12.04
CA PRO A 20 -16.28 -2.05 10.69
C PRO A 20 -16.86 -1.14 9.62
N LEU A 21 -15.99 -0.65 8.74
CA LEU A 21 -16.39 0.21 7.63
C LEU A 21 -17.21 -0.59 6.62
N GLY A 22 -18.35 -0.05 6.19
CA GLY A 22 -19.18 -0.66 5.17
C GLY A 22 -18.43 -0.90 3.85
N CYS A 23 -18.84 -1.92 3.10
CA CYS A 23 -18.30 -2.22 1.77
C CYS A 23 -19.20 -1.74 0.63
N ASP A 24 -20.47 -1.49 0.93
CA ASP A 24 -21.52 -1.27 -0.06
C ASP A 24 -21.68 0.22 -0.42
N GLY A 25 -22.46 0.47 -1.46
CA GLY A 25 -22.76 1.81 -1.95
C GLY A 25 -22.12 2.12 -3.31
N ALA A 26 -22.59 3.20 -3.92
CA ALA A 26 -22.05 3.68 -5.19
C ALA A 26 -20.64 4.23 -5.01
N ARG A 27 -19.79 4.03 -6.02
CA ARG A 27 -18.46 4.64 -6.09
C ARG A 27 -18.58 6.16 -6.07
N ALA A 28 -17.67 6.83 -5.36
CA ALA A 28 -17.64 8.28 -5.21
C ALA A 28 -16.22 8.82 -5.28
N LYS A 29 -16.05 10.13 -5.50
CA LYS A 29 -14.73 10.76 -5.44
C LYS A 29 -14.11 10.56 -4.06
N HIS A 30 -12.83 10.22 -4.00
CA HIS A 30 -12.06 9.95 -2.79
C HIS A 30 -12.55 8.74 -1.97
N ASP A 31 -13.07 7.71 -2.63
CA ASP A 31 -13.57 6.47 -2.00
C ASP A 31 -12.54 5.33 -1.92
N VAL A 32 -11.34 5.52 -2.50
CA VAL A 32 -10.23 4.57 -2.38
C VAL A 32 -9.39 4.98 -1.18
N THR A 33 -9.48 4.19 -0.11
CA THR A 33 -8.65 4.36 1.09
C THR A 33 -7.37 3.55 0.93
N THR A 34 -6.21 4.19 1.00
CA THR A 34 -4.90 3.56 0.79
C THR A 34 -4.18 3.24 2.09
N ALA A 35 -4.58 3.86 3.22
CA ALA A 35 -4.04 3.54 4.53
C ALA A 35 -5.07 3.74 5.63
N GLN A 36 -4.94 2.95 6.69
CA GLN A 36 -5.80 2.96 7.86
C GLN A 36 -5.00 2.64 9.11
N ALA A 37 -5.33 3.27 10.23
CA ALA A 37 -4.83 2.89 11.55
C ALA A 37 -5.95 3.00 12.60
N VAL A 38 -5.95 2.10 13.57
CA VAL A 38 -6.87 2.14 14.73
C VAL A 38 -6.21 2.92 15.86
N THR A 39 -6.95 3.84 16.47
CA THR A 39 -6.50 4.55 17.67
C THR A 39 -7.70 5.14 18.43
N THR A 40 -7.48 6.14 19.26
CA THR A 40 -8.55 6.90 19.93
C THR A 40 -8.58 8.35 19.44
N ALA A 41 -9.68 9.07 19.67
CA ALA A 41 -9.84 10.46 19.26
C ALA A 41 -8.79 11.42 19.86
N ARG A 42 -8.20 11.07 21.01
CA ARG A 42 -7.10 11.81 21.67
C ARG A 42 -5.75 11.08 21.55
N GLY A 43 -5.70 10.04 20.73
CA GLY A 43 -4.51 9.26 20.49
C GLY A 43 -3.68 9.82 19.35
N MET A 44 -2.63 9.09 19.02
CA MET A 44 -1.74 9.39 17.90
C MET A 44 -1.72 8.21 16.93
N VAL A 45 -1.34 8.49 15.68
CA VAL A 45 -0.94 7.48 14.68
C VAL A 45 0.45 7.81 14.14
N GLY A 46 1.13 6.80 13.61
CA GLY A 46 2.37 6.98 12.86
C GLY A 46 2.10 7.14 11.38
N VAL A 47 2.62 8.20 10.78
CA VAL A 47 2.65 8.43 9.33
C VAL A 47 4.00 7.95 8.81
N ILE A 48 3.98 6.94 7.95
CA ILE A 48 5.19 6.35 7.36
C ILE A 48 5.47 7.00 6.01
N THR A 49 6.71 7.40 5.77
CA THR A 49 7.11 8.10 4.54
C THR A 49 8.03 7.26 3.66
N SER A 50 8.17 7.66 2.38
CA SER A 50 9.08 7.04 1.42
C SER A 50 10.55 7.16 1.82
N ALA A 51 10.90 8.17 2.62
CA ALA A 51 12.25 8.33 3.20
C ALA A 51 12.51 7.38 4.39
N GLY A 52 11.56 6.50 4.73
CA GLY A 52 11.74 5.56 5.83
C GLY A 52 11.57 6.19 7.22
N ARG A 53 10.83 7.30 7.30
CA ARG A 53 10.52 7.98 8.56
C ARG A 53 9.13 7.62 9.05
N LEU A 54 8.96 7.63 10.36
CA LEU A 54 7.69 7.68 11.05
C LEU A 54 7.53 9.07 11.67
N ILE A 55 6.44 9.75 11.33
CA ILE A 55 6.05 11.05 11.89
C ILE A 55 4.80 10.84 12.72
N LYS A 56 4.78 11.34 13.97
CA LYS A 56 3.59 11.31 14.80
C LYS A 56 2.55 12.29 14.29
N LEU A 57 1.29 11.86 14.33
CA LEU A 57 0.14 12.67 14.01
C LEU A 57 -0.88 12.58 15.14
N ASP A 58 -1.24 13.74 15.69
CA ASP A 58 -2.32 13.89 16.67
C ASP A 58 -3.68 13.75 15.99
N VAL A 59 -4.48 12.80 16.45
CA VAL A 59 -5.77 12.47 15.82
C VAL A 59 -6.87 13.49 16.13
N ILE A 60 -6.67 14.31 17.16
CA ILE A 60 -7.66 15.33 17.52
C ILE A 60 -7.74 16.46 16.48
N ASP A 61 -6.68 16.68 15.69
CA ASP A 61 -6.55 17.79 14.76
C ASP A 61 -7.12 17.48 13.36
N ILE A 62 -7.35 16.20 13.04
CA ILE A 62 -7.85 15.80 11.72
C ILE A 62 -9.39 15.81 11.63
N PRO A 63 -9.96 16.06 10.43
CA PRO A 63 -11.40 16.17 10.26
C PRO A 63 -12.15 14.88 10.62
N VAL A 64 -13.33 15.03 11.20
CA VAL A 64 -14.21 13.90 11.54
C VAL A 64 -15.20 13.68 10.40
N LEU A 65 -15.26 12.46 9.88
CA LEU A 65 -16.27 12.07 8.90
C LEU A 65 -17.62 11.81 9.59
N PRO A 66 -18.74 12.18 8.95
CA PRO A 66 -20.06 11.73 9.36
C PRO A 66 -20.14 10.20 9.35
N ALA A 67 -20.92 9.63 10.28
CA ALA A 67 -21.19 8.20 10.28
C ALA A 67 -21.94 7.79 8.99
N THR A 68 -21.60 6.62 8.45
CA THR A 68 -22.21 6.06 7.25
C THR A 68 -22.29 4.54 7.37
N ALA A 69 -23.39 3.96 6.90
CA ALA A 69 -23.54 2.50 6.77
C ALA A 69 -22.83 1.96 5.50
N ASN A 70 -22.57 2.83 4.52
CA ASN A 70 -21.87 2.51 3.28
C ASN A 70 -20.36 2.71 3.41
N ALA A 71 -19.61 2.32 2.38
CA ALA A 71 -18.18 2.61 2.29
C ALA A 71 -17.90 4.12 2.42
N PRO A 72 -16.95 4.53 3.29
CA PRO A 72 -16.64 5.94 3.46
C PRO A 72 -15.93 6.49 2.22
N ASN A 73 -16.16 7.77 1.96
CA ASN A 73 -15.30 8.57 1.09
C ASN A 73 -14.73 9.74 1.91
N LEU A 74 -13.58 10.24 1.50
CA LEU A 74 -12.83 11.25 2.25
C LEU A 74 -12.97 12.65 1.65
N GLN A 75 -14.09 12.97 1.00
CA GLN A 75 -14.34 14.33 0.45
C GLN A 75 -14.29 15.43 1.53
N GLY A 76 -14.70 15.12 2.76
CA GLY A 76 -14.60 16.02 3.91
C GLY A 76 -13.26 15.95 4.65
N GLY A 77 -12.27 15.24 4.12
CA GLY A 77 -10.93 15.16 4.69
C GLY A 77 -10.05 16.34 4.28
N ALA A 78 -8.87 16.42 4.90
CA ALA A 78 -7.88 17.48 4.65
C ALA A 78 -6.55 16.89 4.15
N PRO A 79 -5.80 17.57 3.27
CA PRO A 79 -4.53 17.08 2.75
C PRO A 79 -3.52 16.72 3.85
N VAL A 80 -2.89 15.54 3.74
CA VAL A 80 -1.93 15.04 4.74
C VAL A 80 -0.76 16.00 4.98
N ALA A 81 -0.34 16.73 3.94
CA ALA A 81 0.76 17.70 4.01
C ALA A 81 0.45 18.91 4.92
N GLU A 82 -0.80 19.15 5.29
CA GLU A 82 -1.16 20.17 6.28
C GLU A 82 -0.80 19.75 7.72
N TYR A 83 -0.65 18.45 7.96
CA TYR A 83 -0.43 17.89 9.29
C TYR A 83 0.98 17.34 9.51
N VAL A 84 1.72 17.03 8.44
CA VAL A 84 3.07 16.46 8.55
C VAL A 84 4.07 17.17 7.64
N GLY A 85 5.27 17.42 8.18
CA GLY A 85 6.38 18.01 7.44
C GLY A 85 7.10 16.99 6.55
N LEU A 86 6.89 17.09 5.23
CA LEU A 86 7.55 16.27 4.22
C LEU A 86 8.70 17.02 3.56
N ALA A 87 9.83 16.35 3.34
CA ALA A 87 10.91 16.89 2.53
C ALA A 87 10.53 16.89 1.04
N ALA A 88 11.27 17.64 0.22
CA ALA A 88 11.06 17.67 -1.22
C ALA A 88 11.17 16.26 -1.83
N GLY A 89 10.12 15.82 -2.53
CA GLY A 89 10.04 14.49 -3.14
C GLY A 89 9.66 13.35 -2.18
N GLU A 90 9.55 13.62 -0.88
CA GLU A 90 9.07 12.65 0.09
C GLU A 90 7.54 12.55 0.04
N ARG A 91 7.02 11.33 0.10
CA ARG A 91 5.58 11.06 0.12
C ARG A 91 5.20 10.19 1.30
N VAL A 92 3.94 10.27 1.71
CA VAL A 92 3.35 9.32 2.66
C VAL A 92 3.12 7.98 1.97
N VAL A 93 3.51 6.90 2.65
CA VAL A 93 3.36 5.52 2.18
C VAL A 93 2.19 4.84 2.88
N THR A 94 2.09 4.96 4.20
CA THR A 94 1.03 4.31 4.98
C THR A 94 0.83 4.97 6.34
N LEU A 95 -0.19 4.51 7.06
CA LEU A 95 -0.47 4.82 8.46
C LEU A 95 -0.25 3.56 9.29
N THR A 96 0.16 3.72 10.54
CA THR A 96 0.29 2.63 11.51
C THR A 96 -0.23 3.07 12.87
N SER A 97 -0.84 2.14 13.61
CA SER A 97 -1.11 2.38 15.02
C SER A 97 0.21 2.46 15.80
N LEU A 98 0.19 3.20 16.92
CA LEU A 98 1.31 3.33 17.87
C LEU A 98 1.01 2.64 19.20
N GLY A 99 -0.10 1.90 19.27
CA GLY A 99 -0.53 1.21 20.48
C GLY A 99 0.27 -0.06 20.75
N GLU A 100 0.31 -0.47 22.02
CA GLU A 100 1.02 -1.68 22.47
C GLU A 100 0.45 -2.98 21.88
N SER A 101 -0.79 -2.95 21.40
CA SER A 101 -1.47 -4.08 20.74
C SER A 101 -1.05 -4.30 19.28
N SER A 102 -0.21 -3.43 18.70
CA SER A 102 0.25 -3.58 17.32
C SER A 102 1.18 -4.79 17.18
N LEU A 103 0.98 -5.63 16.16
CA LEU A 103 1.91 -6.71 15.81
C LEU A 103 3.16 -6.19 15.05
N GLY A 104 3.24 -4.88 14.87
CA GLY A 104 4.34 -4.18 14.23
C GLY A 104 4.06 -3.85 12.77
N LEU A 105 4.99 -3.09 12.21
CA LEU A 105 4.94 -2.58 10.86
C LEU A 105 5.87 -3.39 9.97
N ALA A 106 5.43 -3.79 8.80
CA ALA A 106 6.29 -4.30 7.75
C ALA A 106 6.50 -3.24 6.66
N LEU A 107 7.74 -3.11 6.20
CA LEU A 107 8.17 -2.17 5.16
C LEU A 107 8.83 -2.93 4.02
N GLY A 108 8.58 -2.47 2.80
CA GLY A 108 9.25 -2.93 1.59
C GLY A 108 9.82 -1.75 0.81
N THR A 109 11.04 -1.91 0.28
CA THR A 109 11.75 -0.84 -0.43
C THR A 109 11.78 -1.06 -1.94
N ALA A 110 12.06 0.01 -2.69
CA ALA A 110 12.20 -0.01 -4.14
C ALA A 110 13.28 -0.99 -4.60
N LYS A 111 14.35 -1.18 -3.82
CA LYS A 111 15.43 -2.15 -4.11
C LYS A 111 15.16 -3.57 -3.62
N GLY A 112 13.95 -3.88 -3.18
CA GLY A 112 13.56 -5.25 -2.82
C GLY A 112 13.96 -5.66 -1.42
N VAL A 113 14.26 -4.71 -0.53
CA VAL A 113 14.49 -4.98 0.90
C VAL A 113 13.14 -5.08 1.61
N VAL A 114 13.06 -6.00 2.58
CA VAL A 114 11.93 -6.14 3.51
C VAL A 114 12.42 -5.94 4.95
N LYS A 115 11.63 -5.25 5.76
CA LYS A 115 11.89 -5.07 7.19
C LYS A 115 10.59 -5.20 7.98
N ARG A 116 10.62 -5.97 9.06
CA ARG A 116 9.62 -5.85 10.14
C ARG A 116 10.18 -4.97 11.22
N VAL A 117 9.46 -3.92 11.58
CA VAL A 117 9.81 -2.97 12.63
C VAL A 117 9.20 -3.46 13.93
N GLN A 118 10.02 -3.60 14.95
CA GLN A 118 9.55 -3.95 16.29
C GLN A 118 8.68 -2.80 16.85
N PRO A 119 7.49 -3.08 17.40
CA PRO A 119 6.74 -2.10 18.17
C PRO A 119 7.59 -1.56 19.32
N GLU A 120 7.66 -0.25 19.45
CA GLU A 120 8.39 0.40 20.55
C GLU A 120 7.63 1.66 21.02
N THR A 121 7.79 1.99 22.29
CA THR A 121 7.24 3.22 22.86
C THR A 121 8.05 4.42 22.37
N LEU A 122 7.48 5.17 21.43
CA LEU A 122 8.09 6.36 20.87
C LEU A 122 7.92 7.55 21.82
N THR A 123 8.98 7.99 22.49
CA THR A 123 8.97 9.12 23.44
C THR A 123 9.82 10.30 22.94
N ASN A 124 9.49 11.51 23.41
CA ASN A 124 10.36 12.71 23.39
C ASN A 124 10.72 13.33 22.02
N ARG A 125 10.14 12.85 20.91
CA ARG A 125 10.29 13.45 19.57
C ARG A 125 8.98 13.28 18.81
N ASP A 126 8.89 13.94 17.65
CA ASP A 126 7.73 13.85 16.74
C ASP A 126 8.05 13.01 15.49
N SER A 127 9.32 12.71 15.23
CA SER A 127 9.71 11.89 14.09
C SER A 127 10.95 11.03 14.34
N TRP A 128 11.03 9.92 13.60
CA TRP A 128 12.10 8.94 13.69
C TRP A 128 12.32 8.18 12.40
N ASP A 129 13.56 7.78 12.14
CA ASP A 129 13.84 6.76 11.12
C ASP A 129 13.39 5.39 11.62
N VAL A 130 12.65 4.66 10.78
CA VAL A 130 12.18 3.29 11.04
C VAL A 130 12.87 2.25 10.18
N ILE A 131 13.68 2.68 9.21
CA ILE A 131 14.55 1.84 8.39
C ILE A 131 15.78 2.64 7.95
N ARG A 132 16.97 2.03 8.04
CA ARG A 132 18.16 2.60 7.40
C ARG A 132 18.10 2.25 5.92
N LEU A 133 17.88 3.25 5.06
CA LEU A 133 17.90 3.09 3.61
C LEU A 133 19.33 3.19 3.06
N ASP A 134 19.59 2.43 2.00
CA ASP A 134 20.78 2.63 1.18
C ASP A 134 20.55 3.80 0.20
N GLU A 135 21.61 4.35 -0.36
CA GLU A 135 21.54 5.50 -1.26
C GLU A 135 20.61 5.24 -2.46
N SER A 136 19.71 6.18 -2.77
CA SER A 136 18.70 6.05 -3.83
C SER A 136 17.72 4.88 -3.66
N ASP A 137 17.58 4.32 -2.44
CA ASP A 137 16.46 3.46 -2.09
C ASP A 137 15.35 4.29 -1.42
N GLU A 138 14.13 3.76 -1.46
CA GLU A 138 12.98 4.37 -0.80
C GLU A 138 11.97 3.30 -0.37
N VAL A 139 11.17 3.60 0.65
CA VAL A 139 10.04 2.76 1.03
C VAL A 139 8.93 2.92 -0.01
N VAL A 140 8.51 1.81 -0.62
CA VAL A 140 7.43 1.79 -1.63
C VAL A 140 6.12 1.24 -1.09
N GLY A 141 6.17 0.49 0.01
CA GLY A 141 4.98 -0.04 0.67
C GLY A 141 5.21 -0.25 2.16
N GLY A 142 4.14 -0.12 2.93
CA GLY A 142 4.13 -0.34 4.36
C GLY A 142 2.77 -0.86 4.81
N VAL A 143 2.77 -1.81 5.74
CA VAL A 143 1.55 -2.46 6.23
C VAL A 143 1.70 -2.79 7.71
N GLU A 144 0.71 -2.38 8.49
CA GLU A 144 0.57 -2.86 9.86
C GLU A 144 0.14 -4.33 9.84
N LEU A 145 0.89 -5.18 10.56
CA LEU A 145 0.64 -6.62 10.60
C LEU A 145 -0.61 -6.91 11.44
N ARG A 146 -1.45 -7.82 10.93
CA ARG A 146 -2.67 -8.27 11.63
C ARG A 146 -2.58 -9.70 12.09
N SER A 147 -1.77 -10.51 11.42
CA SER A 147 -1.51 -11.88 11.81
C SER A 147 -0.04 -12.26 11.64
N THR A 148 0.41 -13.22 12.42
CA THR A 148 1.71 -13.88 12.19
C THR A 148 1.69 -14.79 10.96
N ASP A 149 0.50 -15.17 10.50
CA ASP A 149 0.27 -16.08 9.36
C ASP A 149 0.14 -15.32 8.03
N ASP A 150 0.26 -14.00 8.05
CA ASP A 150 0.25 -13.19 6.83
C ASP A 150 1.41 -13.58 5.90
N GLU A 151 1.20 -13.43 4.60
CA GLU A 151 2.24 -13.53 3.59
C GLU A 151 2.65 -12.13 3.12
N PHE A 152 3.95 -11.91 2.98
CA PHE A 152 4.46 -10.73 2.28
C PHE A 152 4.41 -10.95 0.79
N VAL A 153 4.02 -9.91 0.07
CA VAL A 153 3.96 -9.91 -1.39
C VAL A 153 4.73 -8.72 -1.94
N PHE A 154 5.60 -9.01 -2.92
CA PHE A 154 6.31 -8.04 -3.73
C PHE A 154 5.84 -8.16 -5.17
N VAL A 155 5.74 -7.01 -5.86
CA VAL A 155 5.61 -6.95 -7.33
C VAL A 155 6.68 -6.02 -7.88
N SER A 156 7.45 -6.48 -8.86
CA SER A 156 8.50 -5.71 -9.51
C SER A 156 8.04 -5.06 -10.82
N SER A 157 8.79 -4.05 -11.27
CA SER A 157 8.54 -3.32 -12.51
C SER A 157 8.69 -4.21 -13.76
N ASP A 158 9.51 -5.25 -13.71
CA ASP A 158 9.67 -6.24 -14.79
C ASP A 158 8.67 -7.42 -14.69
N ALA A 159 7.53 -7.17 -14.04
CA ALA A 159 6.40 -8.08 -13.93
C ALA A 159 6.71 -9.42 -13.25
N GLN A 160 7.51 -9.40 -12.17
CA GLN A 160 7.62 -10.54 -11.26
C GLN A 160 6.81 -10.29 -9.99
N LEU A 161 6.17 -11.34 -9.50
CA LEU A 161 5.50 -11.36 -8.21
C LEU A 161 6.12 -12.44 -7.33
N LEU A 162 6.50 -12.05 -6.11
CA LEU A 162 6.98 -12.97 -5.09
C LEU A 162 6.07 -12.88 -3.88
N ARG A 163 5.58 -14.02 -3.38
CA ARG A 163 4.96 -14.12 -2.06
C ARG A 163 5.61 -15.20 -1.18
N PHE A 164 5.73 -14.90 0.11
CA PHE A 164 6.32 -15.79 1.11
C PHE A 164 5.80 -15.47 2.52
N PRO A 165 5.85 -16.41 3.49
CA PRO A 165 5.35 -16.18 4.85
C PRO A 165 6.08 -15.04 5.58
N ALA A 166 5.32 -14.15 6.22
CA ALA A 166 5.87 -13.01 6.97
C ALA A 166 6.78 -13.43 8.12
N ALA A 167 6.50 -14.60 8.72
CA ALA A 167 7.31 -15.21 9.79
C ALA A 167 8.77 -15.47 9.38
N THR A 168 9.09 -15.54 8.09
CA THR A 168 10.48 -15.70 7.60
C THR A 168 11.34 -14.43 7.74
N VAL A 169 10.72 -13.30 8.09
CA VAL A 169 11.37 -12.04 8.43
C VAL A 169 11.20 -11.84 9.93
N ARG A 170 12.29 -11.67 10.67
CA ARG A 170 12.22 -11.36 12.11
C ARG A 170 12.05 -9.85 12.32
N PRO A 171 11.32 -9.41 13.36
CA PRO A 171 11.30 -8.01 13.77
C PRO A 171 12.71 -7.51 14.06
N GLN A 172 12.97 -6.27 13.69
CA GLN A 172 14.22 -5.56 13.92
C GLN A 172 13.93 -4.21 14.57
N GLY A 173 14.88 -3.74 15.39
CA GLY A 173 14.87 -2.37 15.88
C GLY A 173 14.97 -1.35 14.73
N ARG A 174 14.61 -0.10 15.03
CA ARG A 174 14.52 0.97 14.02
C ARG A 174 15.78 1.25 13.24
N SER A 175 16.96 1.15 13.86
CA SER A 175 18.25 1.36 13.19
C SER A 175 18.61 0.26 12.17
N GLY A 176 17.89 -0.86 12.15
CA GLY A 176 18.10 -1.94 11.20
C GLY A 176 17.83 -1.53 9.75
N GLY A 177 18.60 -2.08 8.82
CA GLY A 177 18.41 -1.87 7.38
C GLY A 177 17.41 -2.83 6.72
N GLY A 178 16.92 -3.86 7.43
CA GLY A 178 16.11 -4.92 6.82
C GLY A 178 16.96 -6.03 6.20
N ILE A 179 16.32 -6.92 5.44
CA ILE A 179 16.95 -8.05 4.73
C ILE A 179 16.40 -8.14 3.31
N ALA A 180 17.05 -8.91 2.43
CA ALA A 180 16.53 -9.14 1.08
C ALA A 180 15.12 -9.78 1.12
N GLY A 181 14.15 -9.12 0.49
CA GLY A 181 12.77 -9.57 0.32
C GLY A 181 12.57 -10.29 -1.02
N ILE A 182 12.84 -9.59 -2.12
CA ILE A 182 12.79 -10.11 -3.50
C ILE A 182 14.13 -9.87 -4.20
N ARG A 183 14.57 -10.82 -5.03
CA ARG A 183 15.72 -10.61 -5.93
C ARG A 183 15.23 -9.96 -7.22
N LEU A 184 15.70 -8.75 -7.49
CA LEU A 184 15.35 -7.99 -8.68
C LEU A 184 16.29 -8.29 -9.84
N SER A 185 15.77 -8.23 -11.07
CA SER A 185 16.58 -8.17 -12.29
C SER A 185 17.32 -6.83 -12.36
N SER A 186 18.36 -6.76 -13.19
CA SER A 186 19.09 -5.50 -13.40
C SER A 186 18.15 -4.38 -13.87
N GLY A 187 18.19 -3.23 -13.19
CA GLY A 187 17.35 -2.06 -13.49
C GLY A 187 15.89 -2.18 -13.05
N ALA A 188 15.42 -3.35 -12.60
CA ALA A 188 14.09 -3.50 -12.06
C ALA A 188 13.99 -2.91 -10.64
N ARG A 189 12.80 -2.44 -10.28
CA ARG A 189 12.46 -1.94 -8.95
C ARG A 189 11.15 -2.53 -8.46
N VAL A 190 10.92 -2.53 -7.15
CA VAL A 190 9.62 -2.89 -6.57
C VAL A 190 8.60 -1.80 -6.87
N GLN A 191 7.42 -2.20 -7.38
CA GLN A 191 6.26 -1.33 -7.59
C GLN A 191 5.19 -1.49 -6.50
N PHE A 192 5.19 -2.63 -5.80
CA PHE A 192 4.27 -2.89 -4.69
C PHE A 192 4.93 -3.75 -3.63
N PHE A 193 4.68 -3.40 -2.38
CA PHE A 193 4.88 -4.25 -1.22
C PHE A 193 3.66 -4.20 -0.31
N GLY A 194 3.25 -5.34 0.22
CA GLY A 194 2.17 -5.43 1.21
C GLY A 194 2.14 -6.79 1.91
N ALA A 195 1.16 -6.97 2.78
CA ALA A 195 0.88 -8.22 3.48
C ALA A 195 -0.56 -8.64 3.19
N VAL A 196 -0.76 -9.94 3.02
CA VAL A 196 -2.07 -10.53 2.73
C VAL A 196 -2.31 -11.73 3.63
N SER A 197 -3.54 -11.87 4.10
CA SER A 197 -3.96 -13.09 4.79
C SER A 197 -4.21 -14.18 3.74
N PRO A 198 -3.58 -15.37 3.85
CA PRO A 198 -3.81 -16.48 2.93
C PRO A 198 -5.26 -17.00 2.94
N ALA A 199 -6.01 -16.73 4.01
CA ALA A 199 -7.40 -17.12 4.17
C ALA A 199 -8.40 -16.12 3.54
N ALA A 200 -7.95 -14.93 3.17
CA ALA A 200 -8.79 -13.93 2.53
C ALA A 200 -8.87 -14.15 1.02
N ASP A 201 -9.97 -13.72 0.41
CA ASP A 201 -10.03 -13.55 -1.04
C ASP A 201 -9.15 -12.36 -1.45
N ASN A 202 -8.09 -12.64 -2.19
CA ASN A 202 -7.09 -11.66 -2.59
C ASN A 202 -6.93 -11.66 -4.10
N VAL A 203 -6.74 -10.46 -4.65
CA VAL A 203 -6.48 -10.23 -6.07
C VAL A 203 -5.15 -9.51 -6.27
N VAL A 204 -4.58 -9.73 -7.45
CA VAL A 204 -3.43 -9.04 -7.99
C VAL A 204 -3.94 -8.14 -9.12
N VAL A 205 -3.76 -6.84 -8.96
CA VAL A 205 -4.01 -5.87 -10.03
C VAL A 205 -2.66 -5.38 -10.55
N THR A 206 -2.45 -5.48 -11.85
CA THR A 206 -1.24 -4.98 -12.52
C THR A 206 -1.64 -3.98 -13.59
N VAL A 207 -0.87 -2.89 -13.71
CA VAL A 207 -1.00 -1.92 -14.78
C VAL A 207 0.35 -1.80 -15.48
N SER A 208 0.41 -2.19 -16.74
CA SER A 208 1.60 -2.03 -17.60
C SER A 208 1.54 -0.72 -18.39
N GLY A 209 2.71 -0.23 -18.80
CA GLY A 209 2.87 0.94 -19.65
C GLY A 209 4.32 1.06 -20.11
N SER A 210 4.72 2.26 -20.54
CA SER A 210 6.10 2.56 -20.88
C SER A 210 6.81 3.37 -19.80
N VAL A 211 8.06 3.04 -19.46
CA VAL A 211 8.90 3.87 -18.58
C VAL A 211 9.21 5.24 -19.21
N SER A 212 9.10 5.36 -20.53
CA SER A 212 9.33 6.61 -21.27
C SER A 212 8.13 7.57 -21.25
N ALA A 213 6.95 7.09 -20.86
CA ALA A 213 5.76 7.93 -20.75
C ALA A 213 5.87 8.91 -19.58
N LEU A 214 5.25 10.08 -19.72
CA LEU A 214 5.21 11.04 -18.63
C LEU A 214 4.41 10.47 -17.45
N PRO A 215 4.88 10.63 -16.20
CA PRO A 215 4.17 10.13 -15.03
C PRO A 215 2.72 10.64 -14.98
N GLY A 216 1.77 9.70 -14.91
CA GLY A 216 0.34 10.00 -14.77
C GLY A 216 -0.39 10.36 -16.06
N THR A 217 0.25 10.29 -17.23
CA THR A 217 -0.41 10.58 -18.52
C THR A 217 -0.87 9.33 -19.25
N GLU A 218 -0.21 8.19 -19.02
CA GLU A 218 -0.54 6.93 -19.69
C GLU A 218 -1.62 6.15 -18.91
N PRO A 219 -2.73 5.75 -19.54
CA PRO A 219 -3.72 4.87 -18.92
C PRO A 219 -3.15 3.49 -18.57
N GLY A 220 -2.32 2.95 -19.47
CA GLY A 220 -1.74 1.62 -19.36
C GLY A 220 -2.74 0.49 -19.62
N SER A 221 -2.24 -0.75 -19.57
CA SER A 221 -3.05 -1.96 -19.68
C SER A 221 -3.22 -2.62 -18.31
N VAL A 222 -4.46 -2.74 -17.86
CA VAL A 222 -4.83 -3.24 -16.55
C VAL A 222 -5.32 -4.69 -16.60
N LYS A 223 -4.89 -5.50 -15.63
CA LYS A 223 -5.35 -6.88 -15.45
C LYS A 223 -5.62 -7.15 -13.97
N VAL A 224 -6.72 -7.84 -13.70
CA VAL A 224 -7.05 -8.41 -12.38
C VAL A 224 -6.88 -9.93 -12.45
N THR A 225 -6.19 -10.52 -11.48
CA THR A 225 -5.95 -11.97 -11.39
C THR A 225 -6.06 -12.42 -9.94
N PRO A 226 -6.71 -13.56 -9.61
CA PRO A 226 -6.69 -14.11 -8.25
C PRO A 226 -5.27 -14.35 -7.75
N LEU A 227 -5.00 -14.07 -6.46
CA LEU A 227 -3.70 -14.34 -5.86
C LEU A 227 -3.34 -15.83 -5.88
N SER A 228 -4.34 -16.72 -5.90
CA SER A 228 -4.16 -18.17 -5.95
C SER A 228 -3.42 -18.67 -7.21
N GLU A 229 -3.45 -17.91 -8.31
CA GLU A 229 -2.70 -18.22 -9.54
C GLU A 229 -1.18 -18.10 -9.36
N TYR A 230 -0.74 -17.42 -8.30
CA TYR A 230 0.65 -17.14 -7.98
C TYR A 230 1.13 -18.08 -6.88
N PRO A 231 1.92 -19.13 -7.19
CA PRO A 231 2.45 -20.02 -6.16
C PRO A 231 3.42 -19.28 -5.24
N ALA A 232 3.36 -19.57 -3.95
CA ALA A 232 4.36 -19.10 -2.99
C ALA A 232 5.76 -19.64 -3.36
N LYS A 233 6.79 -18.84 -3.06
CA LYS A 233 8.21 -19.19 -3.28
C LYS A 233 9.03 -18.83 -2.04
N GLY A 234 10.30 -19.19 -2.04
CA GLY A 234 11.21 -18.78 -0.96
C GLY A 234 11.48 -17.26 -0.99
N ARG A 235 11.63 -16.67 0.21
CA ARG A 235 12.12 -15.28 0.35
C ARG A 235 13.46 -15.10 -0.38
N GLY A 236 13.64 -13.94 -1.02
CA GLY A 236 14.87 -13.59 -1.74
C GLY A 236 15.02 -14.28 -3.10
N THR A 237 13.99 -14.98 -3.58
CA THR A 237 13.92 -15.46 -4.97
C THR A 237 13.40 -14.37 -5.90
N GLY A 238 13.41 -14.62 -7.22
CA GLY A 238 12.90 -13.66 -8.21
C GLY A 238 11.38 -13.62 -8.35
N GLY A 239 10.65 -14.56 -7.74
CA GLY A 239 9.20 -14.69 -7.92
C GLY A 239 8.82 -15.40 -9.22
N VAL A 240 7.58 -15.17 -9.66
CA VAL A 240 7.01 -15.70 -10.90
C VAL A 240 6.40 -14.56 -11.73
N ARG A 241 6.37 -14.73 -13.04
CA ARG A 241 5.79 -13.74 -13.96
C ARG A 241 4.32 -13.45 -13.61
N CYS A 242 3.97 -12.17 -13.55
CA CYS A 242 2.60 -11.71 -13.23
C CYS A 242 1.90 -10.88 -14.30
N HIS A 243 2.64 -10.49 -15.33
CA HIS A 243 2.10 -9.79 -16.48
C HIS A 243 2.91 -10.09 -17.74
N ARG A 244 2.25 -10.19 -18.89
CA ARG A 244 2.88 -10.23 -20.21
C ARG A 244 2.70 -8.88 -20.89
N PHE A 245 3.80 -8.16 -21.12
CA PHE A 245 3.77 -6.88 -21.82
C PHE A 245 3.30 -7.03 -23.28
N LEU A 246 2.49 -6.09 -23.73
CA LEU A 246 2.13 -5.90 -25.13
C LEU A 246 3.17 -5.04 -25.85
N ARG A 247 3.01 -4.88 -27.17
CA ARG A 247 3.89 -4.00 -27.95
C ARG A 247 3.76 -2.56 -27.43
N GLY A 248 4.88 -1.95 -27.06
CA GLY A 248 4.93 -0.59 -26.51
C GLY A 248 4.98 -0.53 -24.99
N GLU A 249 4.74 -1.65 -24.31
CA GLU A 249 4.86 -1.76 -22.85
C GLU A 249 6.21 -2.39 -22.49
N ASP A 250 6.86 -1.84 -21.46
CA ASP A 250 8.19 -2.30 -21.02
C ASP A 250 8.30 -2.40 -19.48
N ALA A 251 7.30 -1.93 -18.73
CA ALA A 251 7.26 -2.06 -17.29
C ALA A 251 5.83 -2.08 -16.72
N LEU A 252 5.70 -2.60 -15.50
CA LEU A 252 4.59 -2.29 -14.63
C LEU A 252 4.78 -0.88 -14.06
N ILE A 253 3.77 -0.04 -14.26
CA ILE A 253 3.72 1.34 -13.74
C ILE A 253 2.94 1.43 -12.42
N ARG A 254 2.07 0.45 -12.15
CA ARG A 254 1.37 0.26 -10.87
C ARG A 254 1.11 -1.23 -10.62
N ALA A 255 1.07 -1.59 -9.35
CA ALA A 255 0.62 -2.89 -8.90
C ALA A 255 -0.09 -2.78 -7.55
N TYR A 256 -1.01 -3.69 -7.31
CA TYR A 256 -1.66 -3.89 -6.01
C TYR A 256 -1.86 -5.38 -5.78
N VAL A 257 -1.63 -5.82 -4.55
CA VAL A 257 -2.00 -7.16 -4.10
C VAL A 257 -2.68 -7.07 -2.75
N GLY A 258 -3.88 -7.62 -2.63
CA GLY A 258 -4.61 -7.65 -1.37
C GLY A 258 -6.08 -7.97 -1.55
N ALA A 259 -6.88 -7.64 -0.53
CA ALA A 259 -8.26 -8.06 -0.43
C ALA A 259 -9.12 -7.64 -1.64
N ALA A 260 -9.94 -8.56 -2.12
CA ALA A 260 -11.00 -8.25 -3.08
C ALA A 260 -12.23 -7.63 -2.38
N PRO A 261 -13.04 -6.81 -3.09
CA PRO A 261 -12.78 -6.27 -4.42
C PRO A 261 -11.74 -5.14 -4.39
N ALA A 262 -10.84 -5.12 -5.37
CA ALA A 262 -9.94 -3.99 -5.57
C ALA A 262 -10.70 -2.81 -6.19
N ARG A 263 -10.33 -1.58 -5.80
CA ARG A 263 -10.86 -0.32 -6.34
C ARG A 263 -9.71 0.54 -6.82
N ALA A 264 -9.88 1.16 -7.98
CA ALA A 264 -8.92 2.09 -8.56
C ALA A 264 -9.43 3.54 -8.53
N ALA A 265 -8.47 4.47 -8.50
CA ALA A 265 -8.73 5.90 -8.57
C ALA A 265 -7.66 6.63 -9.39
N ALA A 266 -8.08 7.67 -10.10
CA ALA A 266 -7.20 8.64 -10.74
C ALA A 266 -6.55 9.57 -9.70
N ALA A 267 -5.57 10.37 -10.09
CA ALA A 267 -4.89 11.31 -9.19
C ALA A 267 -5.85 12.33 -8.56
N SER A 268 -6.96 12.66 -9.26
CA SER A 268 -8.02 13.51 -8.74
C SER A 268 -8.89 12.85 -7.65
N GLY A 269 -8.67 11.57 -7.34
CA GLY A 269 -9.52 10.77 -6.47
C GLY A 269 -10.79 10.26 -7.15
N THR A 270 -10.98 10.53 -8.45
CA THR A 270 -12.13 10.01 -9.21
C THR A 270 -12.00 8.50 -9.40
N PRO A 271 -13.08 7.71 -9.19
CA PRO A 271 -13.09 6.29 -9.49
C PRO A 271 -12.61 5.94 -10.90
N VAL A 272 -11.83 4.88 -11.01
CA VAL A 272 -11.51 4.21 -12.29
C VAL A 272 -12.04 2.80 -12.20
N ASP A 273 -12.69 2.35 -13.27
CA ASP A 273 -13.18 0.98 -13.37
C ASP A 273 -12.02 0.01 -13.61
N LEU A 274 -12.09 -1.14 -12.96
CA LEU A 274 -11.20 -2.26 -13.18
C LEU A 274 -11.93 -3.32 -14.01
N PRO A 275 -11.22 -4.14 -14.81
CA PRO A 275 -11.84 -5.24 -15.53
C PRO A 275 -12.58 -6.20 -14.59
N ASP A 276 -13.82 -6.53 -14.91
CA ASP A 276 -14.62 -7.53 -14.18
C ASP A 276 -14.11 -8.96 -14.45
N GLU A 277 -13.61 -9.21 -15.66
CA GLU A 277 -13.08 -10.51 -16.04
C GLU A 277 -11.68 -10.74 -15.48
N LEU A 278 -11.53 -11.87 -14.77
CA LEU A 278 -10.26 -12.30 -14.21
C LEU A 278 -9.36 -12.88 -15.30
N GLY A 279 -8.19 -12.28 -15.48
CA GLY A 279 -7.18 -12.74 -16.42
C GLY A 279 -6.21 -13.75 -15.79
N ARG A 280 -5.47 -14.48 -16.62
CA ARG A 280 -4.39 -15.40 -16.20
C ARG A 280 -3.17 -14.65 -15.67
N ARG A 281 -2.35 -15.29 -14.82
CA ARG A 281 -1.11 -14.67 -14.31
C ARG A 281 -0.12 -14.28 -15.40
N ASP A 282 -0.03 -15.06 -16.46
CA ASP A 282 0.88 -14.88 -17.59
C ASP A 282 0.23 -14.15 -18.78
N GLY A 283 -0.99 -13.65 -18.57
CA GLY A 283 -1.73 -12.84 -19.54
C GLY A 283 -1.31 -11.37 -19.56
N SER A 284 -1.86 -10.65 -20.54
CA SER A 284 -1.75 -9.19 -20.68
C SER A 284 -3.00 -8.49 -20.16
N GLY A 285 -2.92 -7.20 -19.91
CA GLY A 285 -4.09 -6.38 -19.53
C GLY A 285 -4.97 -5.94 -20.69
N LEU A 286 -6.09 -5.33 -20.33
CA LEU A 286 -6.97 -4.55 -21.21
C LEU A 286 -6.68 -3.05 -21.00
N PRO A 287 -6.84 -2.21 -22.03
CA PRO A 287 -6.63 -0.77 -21.88
C PRO A 287 -7.48 -0.17 -20.75
N ALA A 288 -6.87 0.59 -19.86
CA ALA A 288 -7.60 1.36 -18.86
C ALA A 288 -8.28 2.57 -19.51
N SER A 289 -9.42 2.99 -18.97
CA SER A 289 -10.16 4.16 -19.47
C SER A 289 -9.46 5.49 -19.20
N GLN A 290 -8.61 5.54 -18.16
CA GLN A 290 -7.83 6.71 -17.77
C GLN A 290 -6.63 6.31 -16.89
N PRO A 291 -5.63 7.20 -16.68
CA PRO A 291 -4.49 6.92 -15.80
C PRO A 291 -4.90 6.56 -14.37
N ILE A 292 -4.39 5.42 -13.90
CA ILE A 292 -4.62 4.91 -12.55
C ILE A 292 -3.51 5.39 -11.63
N SER A 293 -3.85 6.17 -10.60
CA SER A 293 -2.88 6.69 -9.62
C SER A 293 -2.73 5.75 -8.43
N ALA A 294 -3.83 5.16 -7.97
CA ALA A 294 -3.86 4.26 -6.83
C ALA A 294 -4.84 3.10 -7.05
N ILE A 295 -4.51 1.96 -6.46
CA ILE A 295 -5.36 0.77 -6.39
C ILE A 295 -5.31 0.28 -4.95
N CYS A 296 -6.45 0.07 -4.33
CA CYS A 296 -6.53 -0.56 -3.02
C CYS A 296 -7.80 -1.39 -2.92
N GLY A 297 -7.71 -2.51 -2.21
CA GLY A 297 -8.84 -3.30 -1.78
C GLY A 297 -9.46 -2.74 -0.52
N GLN A 298 -10.53 -3.37 -0.07
CA GLN A 298 -11.13 -3.00 1.21
C GLN A 298 -10.14 -3.22 2.34
N LEU A 299 -9.80 -2.15 3.05
CA LEU A 299 -9.06 -2.25 4.30
C LEU A 299 -9.99 -2.84 5.35
N ARG A 300 -9.70 -4.07 5.77
CA ARG A 300 -10.44 -4.75 6.85
C ARG A 300 -9.92 -4.26 8.20
N PRO A 301 -10.74 -4.21 9.27
CA PRO A 301 -10.27 -3.97 10.63
C PRO A 301 -9.16 -4.96 11.02
#